data_AF-B8BQB8-F1
#
_entry.id   AF-B8BQB8-F1
#
_cell.length_a   1.000
_cell.length_b   1.000
_cell.length_c   1.000
_cell.angle_alpha   90.00
_cell.angle_beta   90.00
_cell.angle_gamma   90.00
#
_symmetry.space_group_name_H-M   'P 1'
#
loop_
_entity.id
_entity.type
_entity.pdbx_description
1 polymer ?
#
loop_
_entity_poly.entity_id
_entity_poly.type
_entity_poly.pdbx_seq_one_letter_code
_entity_poly.pdbx_strand_id
1 'polypeptide(L)'
;MSSPNQANEKPTPNVPSSISDINTPRATFRWSQVLELGYEESAGTSSDLGTDVDPVCFHCGKSAEEGGVPKLSRCSKCGVACYCSRDCQVTNWKGGDGVVGHKFLCAAYKRVGEDMMIIFSDDKDSARQDILSRIRFYAFPYSVHKSSIVGRGFLFLQSDSSLAVLSLPAPTMSNGKKYPKQRSVLLHWLTMKEFSSEVCMEDFELASVQKELKSAVESYNEEVEVPVLMRFRCGHVAVGIAPLVPDIKLCKMLGKEYYGSGKGSGAVQLNIDDM
;
A
#
# COMPACT_ATOMS: atom_id res chain seq x y z
N MET A 1 20.85 -61.34 32.10
CA MET A 1 20.08 -60.32 32.85
C MET A 1 20.55 -58.98 32.34
N SER A 2 19.84 -58.41 31.37
CA SER A 2 20.23 -57.19 30.67
C SER A 2 19.09 -56.19 30.80
N SER A 3 19.35 -55.10 31.53
CA SER A 3 18.39 -54.02 31.76
C SER A 3 18.29 -53.10 30.54
N PRO A 4 17.09 -52.59 30.19
CA PRO A 4 16.94 -51.65 29.08
C PRO A 4 17.26 -50.21 29.50
N ASN A 5 17.95 -49.51 28.59
CA ASN A 5 18.30 -48.10 28.64
C ASN A 5 17.04 -47.21 28.55
N GLN A 6 16.83 -46.33 29.53
CA GLN A 6 15.83 -45.26 29.45
C GLN A 6 16.41 -44.06 28.70
N ALA A 7 15.80 -43.71 27.56
CA ALA A 7 16.10 -42.51 26.81
C ALA A 7 15.49 -41.29 27.50
N ASN A 8 16.31 -40.25 27.65
CA ASN A 8 16.00 -39.01 28.34
C ASN A 8 15.42 -38.01 27.31
N GLU A 9 14.10 -37.81 27.30
CA GLU A 9 13.44 -36.84 26.43
C GLU A 9 13.67 -35.41 26.93
N LYS A 10 14.24 -34.55 26.08
CA LYS A 10 14.41 -33.12 26.38
C LYS A 10 13.05 -32.40 26.31
N PRO A 11 12.73 -31.51 27.26
CA PRO A 11 11.51 -30.72 27.21
C PRO A 11 11.56 -29.73 26.04
N THR A 12 10.52 -29.76 25.20
CA THR A 12 10.31 -28.77 24.14
C THR A 12 9.98 -27.40 24.73
N PRO A 13 10.56 -26.30 24.20
CA PRO A 13 10.25 -24.95 24.65
C PRO A 13 8.78 -24.62 24.39
N ASN A 14 8.11 -24.12 25.41
CA ASN A 14 6.71 -23.73 25.40
C ASN A 14 6.55 -22.45 24.56
N VAL A 15 6.07 -22.57 23.33
CA VAL A 15 5.80 -21.43 22.45
C VAL A 15 4.42 -20.86 22.83
N PRO A 16 4.32 -19.61 23.32
CA PRO A 16 3.04 -19.02 23.70
C PRO A 16 2.13 -18.88 22.47
N SER A 17 0.93 -19.46 22.57
CA SER A 17 -0.02 -19.66 21.47
C SER A 17 -0.93 -18.46 21.17
N SER A 18 -0.67 -17.27 21.71
CA SER A 18 -1.55 -16.10 21.53
C SER A 18 -0.79 -14.78 21.46
N ILE A 19 -0.62 -14.28 20.23
CA ILE A 19 -0.10 -12.92 19.90
C ILE A 19 -1.20 -11.84 20.12
N SER A 20 -2.29 -12.14 20.82
CA SER A 20 -3.47 -11.27 20.87
C SER A 20 -3.36 -10.03 21.77
N ASP A 21 -2.36 -9.93 22.64
CA ASP A 21 -2.46 -9.03 23.81
C ASP A 21 -1.45 -7.86 23.83
N ILE A 22 -0.74 -7.57 22.74
CA ILE A 22 0.09 -6.35 22.65
C ILE A 22 -0.80 -5.18 22.19
N ASN A 23 -1.46 -4.56 23.17
CA ASN A 23 -2.30 -3.38 23.00
C ASN A 23 -1.47 -2.09 22.88
N THR A 24 -0.32 -2.14 22.20
CA THR A 24 0.44 -0.94 21.86
C THR A 24 -0.37 -0.19 20.80
N PRO A 25 -0.77 1.07 21.02
CA PRO A 25 -1.49 1.83 20.01
C PRO A 25 -0.65 1.81 18.74
N ARG A 26 -1.21 1.23 17.65
CA ARG A 26 -0.55 1.23 16.35
C ARG A 26 -0.20 2.67 16.04
N ALA A 27 1.07 2.92 15.73
CA ALA A 27 1.52 4.25 15.39
C ALA A 27 0.68 4.74 14.18
N THR A 28 -0.27 5.64 14.44
CA THR A 28 -1.23 6.12 13.45
C THR A 28 -0.68 7.34 12.73
N PHE A 29 -0.77 7.32 11.41
CA PHE A 29 -0.43 8.45 10.56
C PHE A 29 -1.39 9.62 10.83
N ARG A 30 -0.88 10.84 10.85
CA ARG A 30 -1.69 12.06 11.06
C ARG A 30 -1.75 12.85 9.77
N TRP A 31 -2.91 12.89 9.13
CA TRP A 31 -3.14 13.67 7.91
C TRP A 31 -3.62 15.07 8.31
N SER A 32 -2.87 16.11 7.92
CA SER A 32 -3.24 17.51 8.17
C SER A 32 -4.11 18.09 7.05
N GLN A 33 -3.90 17.61 5.82
CA GLN A 33 -4.69 18.04 4.66
C GLN A 33 -4.88 16.88 3.70
N VAL A 34 -6.10 16.75 3.17
CA VAL A 34 -6.45 15.81 2.11
C VAL A 34 -7.30 16.56 1.10
N LEU A 35 -7.03 16.36 -0.18
CA LEU A 35 -7.77 16.97 -1.28
C LEU A 35 -7.85 16.01 -2.47
N GLU A 36 -8.84 16.25 -3.30
CA GLU A 36 -8.98 15.60 -4.59
C GLU A 36 -8.77 16.67 -5.66
N LEU A 37 -7.65 16.59 -6.37
CA LEU A 37 -7.45 17.35 -7.59
C LEU A 37 -8.47 16.80 -8.57
N GLY A 38 -9.40 17.64 -9.02
CA GLY A 38 -10.54 17.26 -9.85
C GLY A 38 -10.12 16.84 -11.27
N TYR A 39 -9.01 16.10 -11.40
CA TYR A 39 -8.71 15.28 -12.55
C TYR A 39 -9.95 14.46 -12.80
N GLU A 40 -10.72 14.90 -13.79
CA GLU A 40 -11.63 14.01 -14.47
C GLU A 40 -10.79 12.77 -14.71
N GLU A 41 -11.24 11.64 -14.17
CA GLU A 41 -10.70 10.35 -14.57
C GLU A 41 -11.03 10.26 -16.05
N SER A 42 -10.16 10.88 -16.86
CA SER A 42 -10.44 11.16 -18.23
C SER A 42 -10.66 9.77 -18.80
N ALA A 43 -11.78 9.60 -19.49
CA ALA A 43 -12.25 8.37 -20.07
C ALA A 43 -11.21 7.59 -20.92
N GLY A 44 -9.95 8.02 -20.99
CA GLY A 44 -8.81 7.22 -21.41
C GLY A 44 -8.50 6.00 -20.53
N THR A 45 -9.14 5.81 -19.37
CA THR A 45 -9.17 4.48 -18.72
C THR A 45 -10.41 3.66 -19.04
N SER A 46 -11.52 4.26 -19.50
CA SER A 46 -12.66 3.47 -19.98
C SER A 46 -12.44 2.88 -21.37
N SER A 47 -11.57 3.47 -22.20
CA SER A 47 -11.16 2.86 -23.48
C SER A 47 -10.13 1.73 -23.33
N ASP A 48 -9.31 1.73 -22.27
CA ASP A 48 -8.20 0.77 -22.10
C ASP A 48 -8.48 -0.28 -20.99
N LEU A 49 -9.39 0.01 -20.06
CA LEU A 49 -9.91 -0.97 -19.08
C LEU A 49 -11.36 -1.40 -19.36
N GLY A 50 -11.97 -0.95 -20.47
CA GLY A 50 -13.25 -1.41 -21.00
C GLY A 50 -14.39 -1.44 -19.98
N THR A 51 -15.35 -0.52 -20.08
CA THR A 51 -16.60 -0.55 -19.29
C THR A 51 -17.49 -1.78 -19.54
N ASP A 52 -17.00 -2.76 -20.30
CA ASP A 52 -17.67 -4.01 -20.63
C ASP A 52 -16.76 -5.22 -20.41
N VAL A 53 -15.81 -5.11 -19.47
CA VAL A 53 -14.95 -6.26 -19.16
C VAL A 53 -15.70 -7.19 -18.23
N ASP A 54 -16.24 -8.26 -18.81
CA ASP A 54 -16.92 -9.32 -18.08
C ASP A 54 -16.09 -9.79 -16.88
N PRO A 55 -16.72 -9.89 -15.69
CA PRO A 55 -16.04 -10.36 -14.51
C PRO A 55 -15.63 -11.82 -14.69
N VAL A 56 -14.48 -12.16 -14.12
CA VAL A 56 -13.97 -13.52 -14.08
C VAL A 56 -13.98 -14.07 -12.65
N CYS A 57 -13.95 -15.39 -12.54
CA CYS A 57 -13.84 -16.07 -11.27
C CYS A 57 -12.50 -15.73 -10.59
N PHE A 58 -12.54 -15.22 -9.36
CA PHE A 58 -11.35 -14.86 -8.58
C PHE A 58 -10.45 -16.07 -8.26
N HIS A 59 -10.97 -17.29 -8.36
CA HIS A 59 -10.18 -18.49 -8.15
C HIS A 59 -9.54 -19.02 -9.43
N CYS A 60 -10.35 -19.30 -10.45
CA CYS A 60 -9.90 -20.02 -11.65
C CYS A 60 -9.74 -19.14 -12.89
N GLY A 61 -10.05 -17.85 -12.79
CA GLY A 61 -9.91 -16.89 -13.90
C GLY A 61 -10.93 -17.04 -15.03
N LYS A 62 -11.85 -18.01 -14.95
CA LYS A 62 -12.87 -18.26 -15.98
C LYS A 62 -13.99 -17.23 -15.96
N SER A 63 -14.49 -16.86 -17.14
CA SER A 63 -15.74 -16.12 -17.30
C SER A 63 -16.96 -16.99 -16.88
N ALA A 64 -18.15 -16.39 -16.87
CA ALA A 64 -19.40 -17.14 -16.63
C ALA A 64 -19.61 -18.22 -17.70
N GLU A 65 -19.40 -17.88 -18.97
CA GLU A 65 -19.53 -18.79 -20.12
C GLU A 65 -18.53 -19.95 -20.04
N GLU A 66 -17.24 -19.67 -19.83
CA GLU A 66 -16.20 -20.70 -19.69
C GLU A 66 -16.40 -21.60 -18.46
N GLY A 67 -17.07 -21.08 -17.43
CA GLY A 67 -17.48 -21.81 -16.24
C GLY A 67 -18.76 -22.63 -16.42
N GLY A 68 -19.46 -22.49 -17.55
CA GLY A 68 -20.75 -23.14 -17.80
C GLY A 68 -21.87 -22.66 -16.87
N VAL A 69 -21.79 -21.43 -16.37
CA VAL A 69 -22.78 -20.85 -15.46
C VAL A 69 -23.41 -19.59 -16.06
N PRO A 70 -24.71 -19.32 -15.82
CA PRO A 70 -25.36 -18.14 -16.39
C PRO A 70 -24.82 -16.82 -15.83
N LYS A 71 -24.33 -16.83 -14.57
CA LYS A 71 -23.75 -15.68 -13.89
C LYS A 71 -22.82 -16.13 -12.78
N LEU A 72 -21.74 -15.39 -12.55
CA LEU A 72 -20.87 -15.61 -11.41
C LEU A 72 -21.54 -15.18 -10.10
N SER A 73 -21.38 -16.00 -9.06
CA SER A 73 -21.82 -15.71 -7.71
C SER A 73 -20.86 -14.74 -7.02
N ARG A 74 -21.39 -13.76 -6.28
CA ARG A 74 -20.58 -12.76 -5.59
C ARG A 74 -20.36 -13.11 -4.13
N CYS A 75 -19.22 -12.70 -3.59
CA CYS A 75 -18.92 -12.80 -2.17
C CYS A 75 -19.94 -11.97 -1.37
N SER A 76 -20.70 -12.61 -0.48
CA SER A 76 -21.72 -11.91 0.32
C SER A 76 -21.16 -10.86 1.30
N LYS A 77 -19.85 -10.89 1.58
CA LYS A 77 -19.20 -9.94 2.50
C LYS A 77 -18.76 -8.64 1.83
N CYS A 78 -18.04 -8.74 0.71
CA CYS A 78 -17.53 -7.56 0.01
C CYS A 78 -18.39 -7.14 -1.19
N GLY A 79 -19.26 -8.01 -1.72
CA GLY A 79 -20.02 -7.75 -2.95
C GLY A 79 -19.20 -7.81 -4.25
N VAL A 80 -17.88 -7.65 -4.16
CA VAL A 80 -16.98 -7.51 -5.32
C VAL A 80 -16.51 -8.84 -5.91
N ALA A 81 -15.91 -9.72 -5.10
CA ALA A 81 -15.27 -10.92 -5.63
C ALA A 81 -16.29 -11.91 -6.22
N CYS A 82 -16.06 -12.36 -7.45
CA CYS A 82 -16.95 -13.23 -8.22
C CYS A 82 -16.41 -14.68 -8.32
N TYR A 83 -17.29 -15.67 -8.35
CA TYR A 83 -16.96 -17.10 -8.41
C TYR A 83 -17.94 -17.89 -9.25
N CYS A 84 -17.46 -18.84 -10.05
CA CYS A 84 -18.32 -19.74 -10.83
C CYS A 84 -18.98 -20.83 -9.97
N SER A 85 -18.41 -21.16 -8.80
CA SER A 85 -18.96 -22.17 -7.89
C SER A 85 -18.63 -21.88 -6.43
N ARG A 86 -19.36 -22.55 -5.52
CA ARG A 86 -19.07 -22.51 -4.08
C ARG A 86 -17.67 -23.07 -3.77
N ASP A 87 -17.24 -24.10 -4.49
CA ASP A 87 -15.92 -24.69 -4.29
C ASP A 87 -14.81 -23.71 -4.64
N CYS A 88 -14.93 -22.98 -5.75
CA CYS A 88 -13.99 -21.91 -6.09
C CYS A 88 -13.92 -20.84 -5.00
N GLN A 89 -15.06 -20.45 -4.44
CA GLN A 89 -15.11 -19.50 -3.34
C GLN A 89 -14.41 -20.02 -2.09
N VAL A 90 -14.64 -21.27 -1.69
CA VAL A 90 -14.05 -21.87 -0.49
C VAL A 90 -12.53 -22.05 -0.64
N THR A 91 -12.08 -22.49 -1.82
CA THR A 91 -10.64 -22.63 -2.10
C THR A 91 -9.94 -21.28 -2.07
N ASN A 92 -10.48 -20.29 -2.78
CA ASN A 92 -9.91 -18.94 -2.78
C ASN A 92 -9.98 -18.27 -1.38
N TRP A 93 -11.02 -18.55 -0.58
CA TRP A 93 -11.16 -17.99 0.77
C TRP A 93 -9.95 -18.30 1.66
N LYS A 94 -9.48 -19.55 1.66
CA LYS A 94 -8.34 -20.00 2.46
C LYS A 94 -7.00 -19.57 1.84
N GLY A 95 -6.91 -19.56 0.51
CA GLY A 95 -5.64 -19.47 -0.20
C GLY A 95 -4.93 -20.83 -0.30
N GLY A 96 -3.73 -20.85 -0.88
CA GLY A 96 -2.91 -22.04 -1.13
C GLY A 96 -1.66 -21.70 -1.96
N ASP A 97 -0.63 -22.54 -1.94
CA ASP A 97 0.58 -22.42 -2.79
C ASP A 97 1.22 -21.02 -2.82
N GLY A 98 1.34 -20.37 -1.66
CA GLY A 98 1.91 -19.02 -1.55
C GLY A 98 0.96 -17.89 -1.98
N VAL A 99 -0.28 -18.20 -2.37
CA VAL A 99 -1.32 -17.21 -2.70
C VAL A 99 -2.10 -16.83 -1.45
N VAL A 100 -2.16 -15.53 -1.17
CA VAL A 100 -2.97 -14.96 -0.09
C VAL A 100 -4.47 -15.17 -0.39
N GLY A 101 -5.16 -15.89 0.49
CA GLY A 101 -6.59 -16.14 0.34
C GLY A 101 -7.45 -14.88 0.47
N HIS A 102 -8.63 -14.86 -0.18
CA HIS A 102 -9.55 -13.73 -0.15
C HIS A 102 -10.02 -13.35 1.26
N LYS A 103 -9.94 -14.24 2.25
CA LYS A 103 -10.20 -13.88 3.65
C LYS A 103 -9.46 -12.62 4.09
N PHE A 104 -8.20 -12.45 3.68
CA PHE A 104 -7.37 -11.30 4.03
C PHE A 104 -7.56 -10.11 3.07
N LEU A 105 -8.06 -10.35 1.86
CA LEU A 105 -8.28 -9.33 0.83
C LEU A 105 -9.70 -8.73 0.88
N CYS A 106 -10.65 -9.43 1.51
CA CYS A 106 -12.08 -9.13 1.47
C CYS A 106 -12.40 -7.70 1.95
N ALA A 107 -11.76 -7.24 3.03
CA ALA A 107 -11.95 -5.89 3.55
C ALA A 107 -11.47 -4.81 2.56
N ALA A 108 -10.30 -5.02 1.93
CA ALA A 108 -9.78 -4.09 0.92
C ALA A 108 -10.69 -4.01 -0.30
N TYR A 109 -11.24 -5.15 -0.77
CA TYR A 109 -12.21 -5.14 -1.87
C TYR A 109 -13.53 -4.48 -1.48
N LYS A 110 -14.02 -4.70 -0.25
CA LYS A 110 -15.25 -4.04 0.23
C LYS A 110 -15.09 -2.51 0.20
N ARG A 111 -13.92 -2.03 0.61
CA ARG A 111 -13.53 -0.63 0.61
C ARG A 111 -13.45 -0.02 -0.79
N VAL A 112 -12.86 -0.75 -1.74
CA VAL A 112 -12.63 -0.29 -3.12
C VAL A 112 -13.88 -0.37 -3.99
N GLY A 113 -14.80 -1.28 -3.68
CA GLY A 113 -16.02 -1.44 -4.48
C GLY A 113 -15.78 -2.06 -5.86
N GLU A 114 -16.83 -2.06 -6.67
CA GLU A 114 -16.84 -2.66 -8.01
C GLU A 114 -16.28 -1.74 -9.08
N ASP A 115 -16.53 -0.45 -8.90
CA ASP A 115 -16.12 0.66 -9.75
C ASP A 115 -14.65 1.06 -9.53
N MET A 116 -13.94 0.38 -8.63
CA MET A 116 -12.56 0.69 -8.26
C MET A 116 -12.40 2.10 -7.69
N MET A 117 -13.41 2.60 -6.96
CA MET A 117 -13.43 3.92 -6.36
C MET A 117 -13.60 3.86 -4.84
N ILE A 118 -12.75 4.58 -4.12
CA ILE A 118 -12.91 4.73 -2.67
C ILE A 118 -13.72 6.00 -2.41
N ILE A 119 -14.97 5.83 -2.02
CA ILE A 119 -15.93 6.95 -1.86
C ILE A 119 -15.78 7.60 -0.47
N PHE A 120 -15.66 6.80 0.58
CA PHE A 120 -15.68 7.30 1.96
C PHE A 120 -14.30 7.78 2.44
N SER A 121 -14.27 8.85 3.23
CA SER A 121 -13.03 9.43 3.77
C SER A 121 -12.24 8.44 4.61
N ASP A 122 -12.90 7.76 5.55
CA ASP A 122 -12.26 6.83 6.50
C ASP A 122 -11.62 5.63 5.80
N ASP A 123 -12.21 5.25 4.67
CA ASP A 123 -11.68 4.24 3.78
C ASP A 123 -10.44 4.74 3.03
N LYS A 124 -10.43 6.00 2.55
CA LYS A 124 -9.23 6.62 1.96
C LYS A 124 -8.10 6.69 2.98
N ASP A 125 -8.41 7.06 4.21
CA ASP A 125 -7.47 7.08 5.34
C ASP A 125 -6.84 5.69 5.53
N SER A 126 -7.67 4.65 5.63
CA SER A 126 -7.22 3.27 5.75
C SER A 126 -6.35 2.85 4.56
N ALA A 127 -6.73 3.22 3.34
CA ALA A 127 -5.96 2.94 2.13
C ALA A 127 -4.57 3.58 2.16
N ARG A 128 -4.45 4.84 2.57
CA ARG A 128 -3.15 5.52 2.70
C ARG A 128 -2.27 4.84 3.76
N GLN A 129 -2.85 4.47 4.91
CA GLN A 129 -2.14 3.74 5.95
C GLN A 129 -1.64 2.37 5.46
N ASP A 130 -2.46 1.63 4.72
CA ASP A 130 -2.10 0.33 4.14
C ASP A 130 -0.96 0.45 3.13
N ILE A 131 -0.96 1.51 2.30
CA ILE A 131 0.13 1.78 1.33
C ILE A 131 1.44 2.09 2.08
N LEU A 132 1.43 3.06 3.01
CA LEU A 132 2.66 3.40 3.75
C LEU A 132 3.18 2.24 4.60
N SER A 133 2.28 1.49 5.24
CA SER A 133 2.69 0.36 6.09
C SER A 133 3.44 -0.71 5.32
N ARG A 134 3.12 -0.92 4.02
CA ARG A 134 3.85 -1.85 3.15
C ARG A 134 5.23 -1.34 2.78
N ILE A 135 5.35 -0.06 2.44
CA ILE A 135 6.61 0.47 1.90
C ILE A 135 7.56 1.05 2.95
N ARG A 136 7.10 1.26 4.20
CA ARG A 136 7.85 2.03 5.22
C ARG A 136 9.25 1.50 5.53
N PHE A 137 9.45 0.19 5.45
CA PHE A 137 10.77 -0.44 5.67
C PHE A 137 11.81 -0.11 4.59
N TYR A 138 11.39 0.47 3.46
CA TYR A 138 12.25 1.01 2.42
C TYR A 138 12.18 2.54 2.39
N ALA A 139 10.96 3.08 2.48
CA ALA A 139 10.71 4.50 2.37
C ALA A 139 11.32 5.32 3.51
N PHE A 140 11.29 4.83 4.75
CA PHE A 140 11.81 5.59 5.88
C PHE A 140 13.34 5.54 6.00
N PRO A 141 14.02 4.39 5.79
CA PRO A 141 15.46 4.39 5.61
C PRO A 141 15.93 5.32 4.49
N TYR A 142 15.17 5.38 3.38
CA TYR A 142 15.42 6.34 2.30
C TYR A 142 15.32 7.79 2.79
N SER A 143 14.22 8.16 3.45
CA SER A 143 14.02 9.49 4.02
C SER A 143 15.14 9.88 4.99
N VAL A 144 15.49 9.01 5.94
CA VAL A 144 16.53 9.26 6.96
C VAL A 144 17.91 9.38 6.31
N HIS A 145 18.20 8.57 5.30
CA HIS A 145 19.46 8.67 4.56
C HIS A 145 19.54 10.00 3.81
N LYS A 146 18.48 10.36 3.06
CA LYS A 146 18.43 11.59 2.27
C LYS A 146 18.46 12.84 3.14
N SER A 147 17.74 12.86 4.26
CA SER A 147 17.73 14.00 5.18
C SER A 147 19.12 14.27 5.77
N SER A 148 19.93 13.23 5.98
CA SER A 148 21.32 13.38 6.46
C SER A 148 22.27 14.03 5.45
N ILE A 149 21.91 14.04 4.16
CA ILE A 149 22.72 14.59 3.07
C ILE A 149 22.21 15.95 2.63
N VAL A 150 20.90 16.04 2.36
CA VAL A 150 20.24 17.22 1.80
C VAL A 150 19.75 18.18 2.90
N GLY A 151 19.53 17.65 4.10
CA GLY A 151 18.94 18.39 5.21
C GLY A 151 17.42 18.20 5.31
N ARG A 152 16.81 19.09 6.08
CA ARG A 152 15.40 19.03 6.45
C ARG A 152 14.48 19.15 5.22
N GLY A 153 13.53 18.25 5.13
CA GLY A 153 12.60 18.14 3.99
C GLY A 153 11.43 17.21 4.30
N PHE A 154 10.85 16.63 3.27
CA PHE A 154 9.74 15.68 3.36
C PHE A 154 9.88 14.57 2.32
N LEU A 155 9.19 13.46 2.60
CA LEU A 155 9.03 12.35 1.65
C LEU A 155 7.87 12.66 0.71
N PHE A 156 8.15 12.86 -0.57
CA PHE A 156 7.14 12.93 -1.61
C PHE A 156 6.97 11.57 -2.27
N LEU A 157 5.76 11.02 -2.15
CA LEU A 157 5.34 9.74 -2.72
C LEU A 157 4.41 9.99 -3.90
N GLN A 158 4.83 9.55 -5.08
CA GLN A 158 4.04 9.66 -6.32
C GLN A 158 3.73 8.29 -6.90
N SER A 159 2.58 8.16 -7.57
CA SER A 159 2.29 6.97 -8.37
C SER A 159 1.35 7.29 -9.52
N ASP A 160 1.56 6.59 -10.63
CA ASP A 160 0.67 6.56 -11.79
C ASP A 160 -0.51 5.59 -11.61
N SER A 161 -0.64 4.95 -10.45
CA SER A 161 -1.83 4.19 -10.06
C SER A 161 -2.75 5.03 -9.19
N SER A 162 -4.05 4.73 -9.21
CA SER A 162 -5.02 5.35 -8.30
C SER A 162 -4.82 4.86 -6.87
N LEU A 163 -5.33 5.63 -5.90
CA LEU A 163 -5.34 5.21 -4.49
C LEU A 163 -6.03 3.86 -4.34
N ALA A 164 -7.15 3.64 -5.03
CA ALA A 164 -7.89 2.39 -5.01
C ALA A 164 -7.05 1.19 -5.46
N VAL A 165 -6.39 1.29 -6.62
CA VAL A 165 -5.52 0.24 -7.18
C VAL A 165 -4.36 -0.10 -6.25
N LEU A 166 -3.70 0.92 -5.70
CA LEU A 166 -2.59 0.69 -4.77
C LEU A 166 -3.08 0.13 -3.44
N SER A 167 -4.29 0.46 -2.99
CA SER A 167 -4.85 -0.01 -1.72
C SER A 167 -5.18 -1.51 -1.69
N LEU A 168 -5.28 -2.16 -2.86
CA LEU A 168 -5.46 -3.60 -2.95
C LEU A 168 -4.17 -4.33 -2.54
N PRO A 169 -4.24 -5.46 -1.80
CA PRO A 169 -3.01 -6.17 -1.43
C PRO A 169 -2.38 -6.91 -2.62
N ALA A 170 -3.18 -7.40 -3.56
CA ALA A 170 -2.73 -8.09 -4.77
C ALA A 170 -3.08 -7.29 -6.04
N PRO A 171 -2.36 -7.48 -7.16
CA PRO A 171 -2.61 -6.78 -8.42
C PRO A 171 -3.80 -7.42 -9.16
N THR A 172 -4.95 -7.56 -8.50
CA THR A 172 -6.19 -8.13 -9.06
C THR A 172 -7.30 -7.11 -8.90
N MET A 173 -7.91 -6.69 -10.01
CA MET A 173 -8.97 -5.68 -10.02
C MET A 173 -10.30 -6.23 -9.51
N SER A 174 -11.30 -5.36 -9.34
CA SER A 174 -12.65 -5.71 -8.88
C SER A 174 -13.34 -6.75 -9.78
N ASN A 175 -13.04 -6.78 -11.07
CA ASN A 175 -13.54 -7.76 -12.04
C ASN A 175 -12.82 -9.12 -11.99
N GLY A 176 -11.84 -9.30 -11.11
CA GLY A 176 -11.07 -10.54 -10.94
C GLY A 176 -9.91 -10.71 -11.91
N LYS A 177 -9.71 -9.80 -12.86
CA LYS A 177 -8.55 -9.82 -13.77
C LYS A 177 -7.33 -9.20 -13.13
N LYS A 178 -6.14 -9.59 -13.60
CA LYS A 178 -4.88 -8.98 -13.16
C LYS A 178 -4.82 -7.52 -13.62
N TYR A 179 -4.28 -6.66 -12.76
CA TYR A 179 -3.98 -5.27 -13.13
C TYR A 179 -2.86 -5.28 -14.19
N PRO A 180 -3.04 -4.59 -15.34
CA PRO A 180 -2.15 -4.76 -16.49
C PRO A 180 -0.79 -4.07 -16.35
N LYS A 181 -0.62 -3.17 -15.36
CA LYS A 181 0.61 -2.39 -15.15
C LYS A 181 1.28 -2.79 -13.84
N GLN A 182 2.60 -2.62 -13.76
CA GLN A 182 3.31 -2.77 -12.49
C GLN A 182 2.83 -1.69 -11.52
N ARG A 183 2.41 -2.09 -10.31
CA ARG A 183 2.07 -1.12 -9.27
C ARG A 183 3.37 -0.66 -8.61
N SER A 184 3.65 0.62 -8.69
CA SER A 184 4.86 1.19 -8.12
C SER A 184 4.60 2.56 -7.50
N VAL A 185 5.48 2.94 -6.58
CA VAL A 185 5.54 4.29 -6.00
C VAL A 185 6.93 4.86 -6.22
N LEU A 186 7.00 6.13 -6.62
CA LEU A 186 8.23 6.90 -6.69
C LEU A 186 8.43 7.65 -5.39
N LEU A 187 9.63 7.54 -4.82
CA LEU A 187 10.03 8.20 -3.59
C LEU A 187 11.03 9.31 -3.90
N HIS A 188 10.67 10.52 -3.53
CA HIS A 188 11.54 11.69 -3.60
C HIS A 188 11.71 12.27 -2.20
N TRP A 189 12.93 12.66 -1.86
CA TRP A 189 13.15 13.51 -0.69
C TRP A 189 13.36 14.92 -1.20
N LEU A 190 12.48 15.83 -0.80
CA LEU A 190 12.49 17.20 -1.30
C LEU A 190 12.57 18.19 -0.14
N THR A 191 13.27 19.28 -0.38
CA THR A 191 13.21 20.49 0.43
C THR A 191 11.97 21.32 0.04
N MET A 192 11.55 22.23 0.91
CA MET A 192 10.46 23.18 0.57
C MET A 192 10.81 24.08 -0.61
N LYS A 193 12.11 24.34 -0.86
CA LYS A 193 12.57 25.13 -1.99
C LYS A 193 12.33 24.38 -3.30
N GLU A 194 12.82 23.15 -3.42
CA GLU A 194 12.64 22.29 -4.61
C GLU A 194 11.15 22.06 -4.89
N PHE A 195 10.35 21.79 -3.85
CA PHE A 195 8.90 21.67 -4.01
C PHE A 195 8.28 22.91 -4.67
N SER A 196 8.66 24.10 -4.23
CA SER A 196 8.07 25.33 -4.73
C SER A 196 8.59 25.72 -6.11
N SER A 197 9.88 25.45 -6.42
CA SER A 197 10.51 25.85 -7.69
C SER A 197 10.39 24.83 -8.81
N GLU A 198 10.19 23.55 -8.49
CA GLU A 198 10.15 22.47 -9.47
C GLU A 198 8.76 21.84 -9.50
N VAL A 199 8.31 21.26 -8.39
CA VAL A 199 7.06 20.49 -8.35
C VAL A 199 5.83 21.36 -8.60
N CYS A 200 5.71 22.51 -7.91
CA CYS A 200 4.59 23.43 -8.13
C CYS A 200 4.64 24.14 -9.48
N MET A 201 5.79 24.17 -10.16
CA MET A 201 5.89 24.73 -11.51
C MET A 201 5.36 23.75 -12.57
N GLU A 202 5.54 22.44 -12.34
CA GLU A 202 5.01 21.39 -13.20
C GLU A 202 3.52 21.11 -12.93
N ASP A 203 3.09 21.19 -11.67
CA ASP A 203 1.74 20.93 -11.22
C ASP A 203 1.30 22.01 -10.21
N PHE A 204 0.76 23.12 -10.73
CA PHE A 204 0.39 24.29 -9.94
C PHE A 204 -0.68 24.00 -8.88
N GLU A 205 -1.48 22.95 -9.06
CA GLU A 205 -2.52 22.60 -8.11
C GLU A 205 -1.94 22.11 -6.77
N LEU A 206 -0.72 21.57 -6.78
CA LEU A 206 0.01 21.20 -5.56
C LEU A 206 0.42 22.42 -4.72
N ALA A 207 0.36 23.64 -5.25
CA ALA A 207 0.54 24.85 -4.44
C ALA A 207 -0.54 24.95 -3.33
N SER A 208 -1.71 24.33 -3.53
CA SER A 208 -2.81 24.31 -2.54
C SER A 208 -2.45 23.62 -1.21
N VAL A 209 -1.42 22.78 -1.18
CA VAL A 209 -0.95 22.10 0.04
C VAL A 209 0.31 22.70 0.65
N GLN A 210 0.89 23.71 0.01
CA GLN A 210 2.19 24.25 0.40
C GLN A 210 2.21 24.72 1.86
N LYS A 211 1.11 25.33 2.33
CA LYS A 211 1.00 25.84 3.71
C LYS A 211 1.07 24.70 4.74
N GLU A 212 0.24 23.68 4.59
CA GLU A 212 0.17 22.56 5.54
C GLU A 212 1.43 21.69 5.46
N LEU A 213 2.00 21.53 4.26
CA LEU A 213 3.26 20.83 4.07
C LEU A 213 4.42 21.56 4.74
N LYS A 214 4.50 22.89 4.57
CA LYS A 214 5.50 23.72 5.26
C LYS A 214 5.37 23.57 6.78
N SER A 215 4.15 23.64 7.31
CA SER A 215 3.89 23.46 8.74
C SER A 215 4.36 22.09 9.23
N ALA A 216 4.07 21.01 8.49
CA ALA A 216 4.53 19.67 8.83
C ALA A 216 6.06 19.56 8.82
N VAL A 217 6.73 20.12 7.81
CA VAL A 217 8.19 20.14 7.70
C VAL A 217 8.84 20.98 8.80
N GLU A 218 8.25 22.09 9.22
CA GLU A 218 8.83 22.93 10.27
C GLU A 218 8.66 22.33 11.67
N SER A 219 7.59 21.56 11.91
CA SER A 219 7.22 21.11 13.27
C SER A 219 7.58 19.67 13.63
N TYR A 220 7.89 18.79 12.67
CA TYR A 220 8.13 17.37 12.98
C TYR A 220 9.44 17.11 13.76
N ASN A 221 9.45 16.02 14.53
CA ASN A 221 10.66 15.50 15.18
C ASN A 221 11.38 14.47 14.30
N GLU A 222 12.58 14.80 13.80
CA GLU A 222 13.36 13.95 12.89
C GLU A 222 13.75 12.58 13.47
N GLU A 223 13.75 12.42 14.80
CA GLU A 223 14.11 11.15 15.44
C GLU A 223 12.98 10.12 15.44
N VAL A 224 11.73 10.57 15.30
CA VAL A 224 10.53 9.72 15.49
C VAL A 224 9.44 9.96 14.44
N GLU A 225 9.61 10.90 13.53
CA GLU A 225 8.60 11.29 12.54
C GLU A 225 9.18 11.60 11.17
N VAL A 226 8.34 11.46 10.14
CA VAL A 226 8.65 11.80 8.75
C VAL A 226 7.45 12.56 8.16
N PRO A 227 7.62 13.80 7.66
CA PRO A 227 6.58 14.47 6.89
C PRO A 227 6.41 13.79 5.54
N VAL A 228 5.17 13.57 5.12
CA VAL A 228 4.84 12.86 3.88
C VAL A 228 3.86 13.69 3.07
N LEU A 229 4.16 13.85 1.78
CA LEU A 229 3.23 14.28 0.74
C LEU A 229 2.94 13.08 -0.16
N MET A 230 1.68 12.77 -0.40
CA MET A 230 1.25 11.76 -1.36
C MET A 230 0.54 12.40 -2.54
N ARG A 231 0.78 11.90 -3.75
CA ARG A 231 0.03 12.23 -4.95
C ARG A 231 -0.18 10.99 -5.82
N PHE A 232 -1.44 10.65 -6.08
CA PHE A 232 -1.83 9.51 -6.90
C PHE A 232 -2.47 9.96 -8.21
N ARG A 233 -2.56 9.06 -9.19
CA ARG A 233 -3.13 9.36 -10.50
C ARG A 233 -4.57 9.86 -10.47
N CYS A 234 -5.38 9.39 -9.54
CA CYS A 234 -6.78 9.79 -9.39
C CYS A 234 -6.95 11.18 -8.75
N GLY A 235 -5.90 12.00 -8.70
CA GLY A 235 -5.94 13.35 -8.11
C GLY A 235 -5.90 13.37 -6.58
N HIS A 236 -5.89 12.20 -5.94
CA HIS A 236 -5.81 12.13 -4.48
C HIS A 236 -4.46 12.65 -3.99
N VAL A 237 -4.50 13.72 -3.19
CA VAL A 237 -3.33 14.32 -2.56
C VAL A 237 -3.53 14.39 -1.05
N ALA A 238 -2.49 14.03 -0.30
CA ALA A 238 -2.53 14.05 1.16
C ALA A 238 -1.19 14.53 1.75
N VAL A 239 -1.28 15.43 2.72
CA VAL A 239 -0.16 15.88 3.56
C VAL A 239 -0.35 15.32 4.96
N GLY A 240 0.72 14.79 5.54
CA GLY A 240 0.69 14.32 6.91
C GLY A 240 2.06 14.08 7.51
N ILE A 241 2.03 13.60 8.75
CA ILE A 241 3.21 13.16 9.49
C ILE A 241 3.05 11.67 9.79
N ALA A 242 4.05 10.90 9.38
CA ALA A 242 4.16 9.48 9.63
C ALA A 242 5.10 9.21 10.83
N PRO A 243 4.74 8.30 11.75
CA PRO A 243 5.67 7.83 12.76
C PRO A 243 6.79 7.01 12.10
N LEU A 244 8.03 7.27 12.50
CA LEU A 244 9.21 6.60 11.98
C LEU A 244 9.25 5.15 12.50
N VAL A 245 8.99 4.19 11.60
CA VAL A 245 9.05 2.75 11.86
C VAL A 245 9.78 2.05 10.70
N PRO A 246 10.93 1.41 10.93
CA PRO A 246 11.57 1.16 12.23
C PRO A 246 12.21 2.42 12.83
N ASP A 247 12.80 2.31 14.03
CA ASP A 247 13.45 3.44 14.68
C ASP A 247 14.63 4.02 13.86
N ILE A 248 15.04 5.24 14.22
CA ILE A 248 16.06 5.99 13.48
C ILE A 248 17.41 5.28 13.36
N LYS A 249 17.82 4.46 14.34
CA LYS A 249 19.13 3.77 14.27
C LYS A 249 19.09 2.70 13.18
N LEU A 250 18.02 1.91 13.14
CA LEU A 250 17.83 0.92 12.09
C LEU A 250 17.64 1.60 10.73
N CYS A 251 16.88 2.70 10.65
CA CYS A 251 16.74 3.47 9.41
C CYS A 251 18.08 4.01 8.89
N LYS A 252 18.97 4.50 9.76
CA LYS A 252 20.32 4.94 9.37
C LYS A 252 21.16 3.79 8.80
N MET A 253 21.09 2.62 9.43
CA MET A 253 21.80 1.42 8.97
C MET A 253 21.31 0.97 7.60
N LEU A 254 20.00 0.71 7.47
CA LEU A 254 19.37 0.28 6.22
C LEU A 254 19.52 1.33 5.12
N GLY A 255 19.42 2.61 5.48
CA GLY A 255 19.56 3.70 4.51
C GLY A 255 20.96 3.75 3.89
N LYS A 256 22.00 3.51 4.70
CA LYS A 256 23.37 3.38 4.19
C LYS A 256 23.56 2.12 3.35
N GLU A 257 22.97 1.00 3.75
CA GLU A 257 23.05 -0.27 3.02
C GLU A 257 22.36 -0.19 1.65
N TYR A 258 21.13 0.31 1.61
CA TYR A 258 20.32 0.38 0.40
C TYR A 258 20.74 1.52 -0.53
N TYR A 259 21.14 2.68 0.01
CA TYR A 259 21.28 3.92 -0.76
C TYR A 259 22.67 4.57 -0.66
N GLY A 260 23.57 4.09 0.21
CA GLY A 260 24.86 4.71 0.48
C GLY A 260 25.96 4.48 -0.57
N SER A 261 25.70 3.66 -1.60
CA SER A 261 26.67 3.39 -2.68
C SER A 261 26.87 4.54 -3.67
N GLY A 262 26.17 5.67 -3.50
CA GLY A 262 26.28 6.85 -4.35
C GLY A 262 25.57 6.73 -5.70
N LYS A 263 24.97 5.58 -6.03
CA LYS A 263 24.24 5.34 -7.30
C LYS A 263 22.82 5.92 -7.34
N GLY A 264 22.39 6.70 -6.34
CA GLY A 264 20.98 7.06 -6.20
C GLY A 264 20.75 8.48 -5.67
N SER A 265 21.37 9.50 -6.25
CA SER A 265 21.03 10.90 -5.89
C SER A 265 19.57 11.25 -6.23
N GLY A 266 18.98 10.59 -7.23
CA GLY A 266 17.60 10.79 -7.65
C GLY A 266 16.55 10.01 -6.86
N ALA A 267 15.37 9.95 -7.48
CA ALA A 267 14.20 9.24 -6.98
C ALA A 267 14.42 7.72 -6.90
N VAL A 268 13.70 7.06 -6.00
CA VAL A 268 13.69 5.60 -5.89
C VAL A 268 12.30 5.09 -6.26
N GLN A 269 12.24 4.20 -7.25
CA GLN A 269 11.02 3.47 -7.55
C GLN A 269 10.94 2.21 -6.70
N LEU A 270 9.80 2.01 -6.05
CA LEU A 270 9.47 0.79 -5.34
C LEU A 270 8.28 0.11 -6.00
N ASN A 271 8.43 -1.16 -6.36
CA ASN A 271 7.34 -1.99 -6.85
C ASN A 271 6.57 -2.55 -5.65
N ILE A 272 5.27 -2.27 -5.55
CA ILE A 272 4.46 -2.69 -4.40
C ILE A 272 4.29 -4.22 -4.37
N ASP A 273 4.23 -4.85 -5.54
CA ASP A 273 3.99 -6.29 -5.67
C ASP A 273 5.21 -7.16 -5.30
N ASP A 274 6.39 -6.55 -5.12
CA ASP A 274 7.65 -7.23 -4.77
C ASP A 274 7.92 -7.23 -3.25
N MET A 275 7.05 -6.62 -2.44
CA MET A 275 7.19 -6.45 -0.98
C MET A 275 6.37 -7.45 -0.18
#